data_AF-A0A7X9JB84-F1
#
_entry.id   AF-A0A7X9JB84-F1
#
_cell.length_a   1.000
_cell.length_b   1.000
_cell.length_c   1.000
_cell.angle_alpha   90.00
_cell.angle_beta   90.00
_cell.angle_gamma   90.00
#
_symmetry.space_group_name_H-M   'P 1'
#
loop_
_entity.id
_entity.type
_entity.pdbx_description
1 polymer ?
#
loop_
_entity_poly.entity_id
_entity_poly.type
_entity_poly.pdbx_seq_one_letter_code
_entity_poly.pdbx_strand_id
1 'polypeptide(L)'
;MVIYAMPFMYRPVANALQAINANTLTEAGQSLGSNILGILTRIIIPNILPGILSGSLLVFSTVFAEYTLTSLIVGAKFKTFPLLLVEYTRINGNVAATFSVISFTIAWLASILILWVGSKSVGSSTETLRAR
;
A
#
# COMPACT_ATOMS: atom_id res chain seq x y z
N MET A 1 -14.40 0.60 9.00
CA MET A 1 -13.03 0.61 8.45
C MET A 1 -12.45 -0.78 8.21
N VAL A 2 -12.47 -1.70 9.19
CA VAL A 2 -11.88 -3.05 9.05
C VAL A 2 -12.42 -3.82 7.83
N ILE A 3 -13.73 -3.76 7.57
CA ILE A 3 -14.37 -4.42 6.41
C ILE A 3 -13.87 -3.85 5.07
N TYR A 4 -13.52 -2.56 5.02
CA TYR A 4 -13.03 -1.89 3.80
C TYR A 4 -11.56 -2.22 3.51
N ALA A 5 -10.76 -2.39 4.57
CA ALA A 5 -9.33 -2.73 4.47
C ALA A 5 -9.07 -4.22 4.16
N MET A 6 -10.03 -5.10 4.47
CA MET A 6 -9.96 -6.55 4.27
C MET A 6 -9.47 -6.99 2.87
N PRO A 7 -10.06 -6.52 1.75
CA PRO A 7 -9.62 -6.93 0.41
C PRO A 7 -8.18 -6.49 0.08
N PHE A 8 -7.71 -5.37 0.65
CA PHE A 8 -6.36 -4.84 0.45
C PHE A 8 -5.30 -5.66 1.18
N MET A 9 -5.66 -6.31 2.29
CA MET A 9 -4.79 -7.29 2.96
C MET A 9 -4.87 -8.66 2.28
N TYR A 10 -6.08 -9.09 1.92
CA TYR A 10 -6.31 -10.43 1.39
C TYR A 10 -5.56 -10.69 0.07
N ARG A 11 -5.59 -9.74 -0.88
CA ARG A 11 -4.93 -9.89 -2.19
C ARG A 11 -3.41 -10.15 -2.11
N PRO A 12 -2.61 -9.31 -1.43
CA PRO A 12 -1.17 -9.53 -1.34
C PRO A 12 -0.82 -10.80 -0.55
N VAL A 13 -1.59 -11.15 0.47
CA VAL A 13 -1.40 -12.41 1.20
C VAL A 13 -1.72 -13.62 0.31
N ALA A 14 -2.84 -13.60 -0.42
CA ALA A 14 -3.21 -14.67 -1.34
C ALA A 14 -2.19 -14.85 -2.47
N ASN A 15 -1.70 -13.74 -3.04
CA ASN A 15 -0.62 -13.77 -4.03
C ASN A 15 0.68 -14.34 -3.46
N ALA A 16 1.03 -13.98 -2.22
CA ALA A 16 2.23 -14.53 -1.58
C ALA A 16 2.11 -16.04 -1.32
N LEU A 17 0.94 -16.54 -0.91
CA LEU A 17 0.70 -17.98 -0.78
C LEU A 17 0.77 -18.72 -2.13
N GLN A 18 0.25 -18.12 -3.21
CA GLN A 18 0.36 -18.71 -4.56
C GLN A 18 1.79 -18.69 -5.06
N ALA A 19 2.53 -17.59 -4.86
CA ALA A 19 3.92 -17.45 -5.31
C ALA A 19 4.84 -18.52 -4.72
N ILE A 20 4.60 -18.93 -3.46
CA ILE A 20 5.38 -19.97 -2.79
C ILE A 20 4.84 -21.38 -3.01
N ASN A 21 3.80 -21.58 -3.82
CA ASN A 21 3.09 -22.85 -3.98
C ASN A 21 2.80 -23.53 -2.63
N ALA A 22 2.11 -22.81 -1.73
CA ALA A 22 1.90 -23.26 -0.34
C ALA A 22 1.35 -24.69 -0.20
N ASN A 23 0.56 -25.17 -1.18
CA ASN A 23 0.10 -26.57 -1.22
C ASN A 23 1.27 -27.56 -1.28
N THR A 24 2.21 -27.36 -2.21
CA THR A 24 3.38 -28.23 -2.39
C THR A 24 4.30 -28.22 -1.16
N LEU A 25 4.50 -27.05 -0.53
CA LEU A 25 5.27 -26.96 0.72
C LEU A 25 4.58 -27.67 1.87
N THR A 26 3.25 -27.68 1.89
CA THR A 26 2.45 -28.37 2.92
C THR A 26 2.52 -29.88 2.74
N GLU A 27 2.39 -30.38 1.51
CA GLU A 27 2.54 -31.81 1.19
C GLU A 27 3.96 -32.32 1.50
N ALA A 28 4.99 -31.54 1.19
CA ALA A 28 6.37 -31.86 1.54
C ALA A 28 6.61 -31.88 3.06
N GLY A 29 6.05 -30.90 3.79
CA GLY A 29 6.14 -30.84 5.24
C GLY A 29 5.41 -31.99 5.95
N GLN A 30 4.25 -32.40 5.43
CA GLN A 30 3.52 -33.57 5.94
C GLN A 30 4.26 -34.87 5.63
N SER A 31 4.87 -34.99 4.44
CA SER A 31 5.70 -36.14 4.08
C SER A 31 6.94 -36.28 4.98
N LEU A 32 7.46 -35.16 5.49
CA LEU A 32 8.54 -35.12 6.49
C LEU A 32 8.07 -35.34 7.94
N GLY A 33 6.78 -35.64 8.15
CA GLY A 33 6.20 -35.92 9.48
C GLY A 33 5.89 -34.68 10.32
N SER A 34 5.87 -33.48 9.72
CA SER A 34 5.59 -32.22 10.43
C SER A 34 4.08 -32.00 10.61
N ASN A 35 3.68 -31.55 11.80
CA ASN A 35 2.30 -31.17 12.09
C ASN A 35 1.91 -29.86 11.36
N ILE A 36 0.63 -29.67 11.04
CA ILE A 36 0.12 -28.52 10.28
C ILE A 36 0.48 -27.17 10.90
N LEU A 37 0.47 -27.08 12.23
CA LEU A 37 0.89 -25.89 12.99
C LEU A 37 2.39 -25.60 12.84
N GLY A 38 3.22 -26.64 12.76
CA GLY A 38 4.66 -26.51 12.53
C GLY A 38 4.97 -26.06 11.11
N ILE A 39 4.26 -26.59 10.12
CA ILE A 39 4.37 -26.17 8.72
C ILE A 39 3.95 -24.70 8.59
N LEU A 40 2.82 -24.31 9.18
CA LEU A 40 2.32 -22.94 9.10
C LEU A 40 3.32 -21.94 9.69
N THR A 41 3.79 -22.17 10.92
CA THR A 41 4.64 -21.22 11.65
C THR A 41 6.09 -21.20 11.18
N ARG A 42 6.64 -22.36 10.82
CA ARG A 42 8.08 -22.51 10.52
C ARG A 42 8.39 -22.45 9.03
N ILE A 43 7.41 -22.75 8.17
CA ILE A 43 7.59 -22.81 6.72
C ILE A 43 6.78 -21.70 6.03
N ILE A 44 5.46 -21.65 6.24
CA ILE A 44 4.59 -20.74 5.49
C ILE A 44 4.78 -19.29 5.94
N ILE A 45 4.61 -18.98 7.23
CA ILE A 45 4.71 -17.61 7.78
C ILE A 45 6.00 -16.87 7.38
N PRO A 46 7.21 -17.44 7.56
CA PRO A 46 8.44 -16.74 7.17
C PRO A 46 8.56 -16.53 5.65
N ASN A 47 7.97 -17.42 4.83
CA ASN A 47 7.98 -17.28 3.38
C ASN A 47 6.94 -16.27 2.85
N ILE A 48 5.79 -16.13 3.51
CA ILE A 48 4.77 -15.12 3.14
C ILE A 48 4.99 -13.76 3.80
N LEU A 49 5.98 -13.64 4.69
CA LEU A 49 6.34 -12.40 5.39
C LEU A 49 6.46 -11.17 4.46
N PRO A 50 7.14 -11.24 3.29
CA PRO A 50 7.16 -10.12 2.34
C PRO A 50 5.76 -9.74 1.81
N GLY A 51 4.88 -10.73 1.60
CA GLY A 51 3.48 -10.49 1.22
C GLY A 51 2.64 -9.85 2.30
N ILE A 52 2.84 -10.26 3.56
CA ILE A 52 2.20 -9.65 4.73
C ILE A 52 2.65 -8.20 4.88
N LEU A 53 3.95 -7.91 4.70
CA LEU A 53 4.49 -6.55 4.72
C LEU A 53 3.85 -5.67 3.63
N SER A 54 3.76 -6.17 2.39
CA SER A 54 3.08 -5.45 1.29
C SER A 54 1.61 -5.19 1.59
N GLY A 55 0.87 -6.17 2.13
CA GLY A 55 -0.53 -6.00 2.52
C GLY A 55 -0.73 -5.03 3.67
N SER A 56 0.16 -5.07 4.65
CA SER A 56 0.13 -4.14 5.79
C SER A 56 0.37 -2.69 5.35
N LEU A 57 1.32 -2.47 4.43
CA LEU A 57 1.57 -1.15 3.83
C LEU A 57 0.37 -0.62 3.04
N LEU A 58 -0.29 -1.47 2.26
CA LEU A 58 -1.49 -1.09 1.49
C LEU A 58 -2.67 -0.74 2.41
N VAL A 59 -2.91 -1.53 3.44
CA VAL A 59 -3.93 -1.24 4.46
C VAL A 59 -3.59 0.07 5.19
N PHE A 60 -2.34 0.26 5.60
CA PHE A 60 -1.88 1.48 6.25
C PHE A 60 -2.11 2.71 5.37
N SER A 61 -1.69 2.66 4.10
CA SER A 61 -1.88 3.73 3.13
C SER A 61 -3.37 4.04 2.90
N THR A 62 -4.20 3.00 2.79
CA THR A 62 -5.65 3.15 2.57
C THR A 62 -6.35 3.77 3.76
N VAL A 63 -6.00 3.35 4.99
CA VAL A 63 -6.52 3.96 6.23
C VAL A 63 -6.09 5.41 6.34
N PHE A 64 -4.85 5.73 5.94
CA PHE A 64 -4.35 7.11 5.92
C PHE A 64 -5.07 7.98 4.88
N ALA A 65 -5.40 7.43 3.71
CA ALA A 65 -6.16 8.12 2.66
C ALA A 65 -7.63 8.38 3.06
N GLU A 66 -8.23 7.47 3.81
CA GLU A 66 -9.61 7.55 4.34
C GLU A 66 -9.74 8.41 5.61
N TYR A 67 -8.64 9.00 6.08
CA TYR A 67 -8.63 9.95 7.21
C TYR A 67 -9.63 11.11 7.02
N THR A 68 -9.82 11.56 5.78
CA THR A 68 -10.77 12.62 5.41
C THR A 68 -12.22 12.26 5.79
N LEU A 69 -12.62 10.99 5.61
CA LEU A 69 -13.98 10.53 5.97
C LEU A 69 -14.16 10.39 7.48
N THR A 70 -13.12 9.96 8.21
CA THR A 70 -13.16 9.92 9.68
C THR A 70 -13.24 11.34 10.28
N SER A 71 -12.52 12.29 9.71
CA SER A 71 -12.61 13.72 10.09
C SER A 71 -14.01 14.30 9.86
N LEU A 72 -14.67 13.90 8.75
CA LEU A 72 -16.04 14.30 8.44
C LEU A 72 -17.09 13.70 9.38
N ILE A 73 -16.93 12.44 9.82
CA ILE A 73 -17.90 11.73 10.69
C ILE A 73 -17.72 12.07 12.18
N VAL A 74 -16.48 12.22 12.67
CA VAL A 74 -16.21 12.52 14.09
C VAL A 74 -16.44 13.99 14.42
N GLY A 75 -16.49 14.86 13.41
CA GLY A 75 -16.91 16.26 13.52
C GLY A 75 -15.98 17.10 14.40
N ALA A 76 -15.09 17.88 13.78
CA ALA A 76 -14.50 19.14 14.26
C ALA A 76 -13.98 19.25 15.72
N LYS A 77 -13.87 18.17 16.50
CA LYS A 77 -13.43 18.21 17.90
C LYS A 77 -11.91 18.15 18.06
N PHE A 78 -11.20 17.69 17.03
CA PHE A 78 -9.74 17.82 16.97
C PHE A 78 -9.40 18.72 15.79
N LYS A 79 -8.85 19.90 16.08
CA LYS A 79 -8.22 20.78 15.08
C LYS A 79 -7.01 20.07 14.51
N THR A 80 -7.21 19.28 13.46
CA THR A 80 -6.13 18.66 12.72
C THR A 80 -5.80 19.53 11.51
N PHE A 81 -4.54 19.52 11.12
CA PHE A 81 -3.89 20.36 10.09
C PHE A 81 -4.78 20.79 8.89
N PRO A 82 -5.60 19.92 8.26
CA PRO A 82 -6.47 20.33 7.15
C PRO A 82 -7.62 21.28 7.52
N LEU A 83 -8.12 21.26 8.77
CA LEU A 83 -9.19 22.16 9.21
C LEU A 83 -8.70 23.61 9.32
N LEU A 84 -7.43 23.81 9.73
CA LEU A 84 -6.79 25.13 9.72
C LEU A 84 -6.65 25.67 8.30
N LEU A 85 -6.30 24.82 7.33
CA LEU A 85 -6.13 25.24 5.94
C LEU A 85 -7.45 25.71 5.33
N VAL A 86 -8.56 25.06 5.63
CA VAL A 86 -9.91 25.45 5.17
C VAL A 86 -10.43 26.70 5.90
N GLU A 87 -10.15 26.83 7.20
CA GLU A 87 -10.50 28.03 7.98
C GLU A 87 -9.77 29.28 7.44
N TYR A 88 -8.50 29.16 7.04
CA TYR A 88 -7.77 30.23 6.33
C TYR A 88 -8.24 30.45 4.88
N THR A 89 -8.76 29.42 4.21
CA THR A 89 -9.24 29.51 2.82
C THR A 89 -10.54 30.32 2.71
N ARG A 90 -11.38 30.33 3.74
CA ARG A 90 -12.68 31.02 3.72
C ARG A 90 -12.61 32.54 3.82
N ILE A 91 -11.45 33.13 4.10
CA ILE A 91 -11.32 34.59 4.28
C ILE A 91 -10.91 35.30 2.97
N ASN A 92 -10.26 34.62 2.01
CA ASN A 92 -9.81 35.24 0.74
C ASN A 92 -9.78 34.24 -0.44
N GLY A 93 -10.69 34.37 -1.41
CA GLY A 93 -10.83 33.48 -2.58
C GLY A 93 -9.58 33.34 -3.47
N ASN A 94 -8.64 34.28 -3.42
CA ASN A 94 -7.37 34.21 -4.15
C ASN A 94 -6.38 33.17 -3.58
N VAL A 95 -6.53 32.84 -2.30
CA VAL A 95 -5.63 31.91 -1.60
C VAL A 95 -5.97 30.46 -1.98
N ALA A 96 -7.26 30.14 -2.17
CA ALA A 96 -7.73 28.84 -2.63
C ALA A 96 -7.13 28.46 -4.01
N ALA A 97 -7.20 29.38 -4.97
CA ALA A 97 -6.66 29.18 -6.31
C ALA A 97 -5.14 28.97 -6.28
N THR A 98 -4.43 29.71 -5.43
CA THR A 98 -2.97 29.59 -5.28
C THR A 98 -2.59 28.21 -4.73
N PHE A 99 -3.26 27.73 -3.69
CA PHE A 99 -3.01 26.39 -3.15
C PHE A 99 -3.32 25.28 -4.15
N SER A 100 -4.43 25.38 -4.90
CA SER A 100 -4.75 24.41 -5.95
C SER A 100 -3.68 24.36 -7.04
N VAL A 101 -3.18 25.51 -7.50
CA VAL A 101 -2.12 25.58 -8.53
C VAL A 101 -0.80 25.00 -7.99
N ILE A 102 -0.43 25.30 -6.75
CA ILE A 102 0.80 24.78 -6.13
C ILE A 102 0.73 23.25 -5.99
N SER A 103 -0.37 22.72 -5.46
CA SER A 103 -0.55 21.27 -5.32
C SER A 103 -0.54 20.55 -6.66
N PHE A 104 -1.16 21.13 -7.70
CA PHE A 104 -1.16 20.57 -9.04
C PHE A 104 0.25 20.56 -9.65
N THR A 105 1.00 21.63 -9.45
CA THR A 105 2.38 21.76 -9.95
C THR A 105 3.31 20.74 -9.27
N ILE A 106 3.19 20.56 -7.95
CA ILE A 106 3.97 19.58 -7.20
C ILE A 106 3.63 18.15 -7.65
N ALA A 107 2.33 17.83 -7.80
CA ALA A 107 1.90 16.53 -8.28
C ALA A 107 2.45 16.23 -9.69
N TRP A 108 2.43 17.23 -10.57
CA TRP A 108 2.94 17.10 -11.93
C TRP A 108 4.45 16.86 -11.96
N LEU A 109 5.23 17.60 -11.16
CA LEU A 109 6.68 17.38 -11.01
C LEU A 109 7.01 16.01 -10.41
N ALA A 110 6.24 15.57 -9.42
CA ALA A 110 6.40 14.24 -8.82
C ALA A 110 6.11 13.13 -9.84
N SER A 111 5.05 13.25 -10.65
CA SER A 111 4.76 12.31 -11.74
C SER A 111 5.89 12.23 -12.76
N ILE A 112 6.46 13.37 -13.16
CA ILE A 112 7.62 13.40 -14.09
C ILE A 112 8.82 12.70 -13.47
N LEU A 113 9.12 12.97 -12.19
CA LEU A 113 10.25 12.36 -11.50
C LEU A 113 10.10 10.85 -11.34
N ILE A 114 8.89 10.37 -11.04
CA ILE A 114 8.56 8.94 -10.98
C ILE A 114 8.73 8.30 -12.36
N LEU A 115 8.28 8.94 -13.45
CA LEU A 115 8.48 8.43 -14.80
C LEU A 115 9.96 8.40 -15.20
N TRP A 116 10.75 9.36 -14.75
CA TRP A 116 12.19 9.40 -15.02
C TRP A 116 12.95 8.28 -14.32
N VAL A 117 12.69 8.08 -13.02
CA VAL A 117 13.26 6.98 -12.22
C VAL A 117 12.72 5.63 -12.67
N GLY A 118 11.42 5.57 -12.99
CA GLY A 118 10.75 4.39 -13.53
C GLY A 118 11.29 3.98 -14.89
N SER A 119 11.58 4.91 -15.80
CA SER A 119 12.18 4.57 -17.10
C SER A 119 13.60 3.99 -16.94
N LYS A 120 14.36 4.44 -15.94
CA LYS A 120 15.66 3.85 -15.59
C LYS A 120 15.55 2.46 -14.96
N SER A 121 14.47 2.18 -14.23
CA SER A 121 14.21 0.87 -13.61
C SER A 121 13.53 -0.14 -14.54
N VAL A 122 12.74 0.32 -15.51
CA VAL A 122 12.03 -0.54 -16.48
C VAL A 122 12.97 -0.98 -17.61
N GLY A 123 14.01 -0.20 -17.91
CA GLY A 123 15.04 -0.58 -18.89
C GLY A 123 15.95 -1.74 -18.47
N SER A 124 16.12 -2.03 -17.17
CA SER A 124 17.02 -3.11 -16.70
C SER A 124 16.35 -4.48 -16.56
N SER A 125 15.02 -4.54 -16.58
CA SER A 125 14.26 -5.79 -16.45
C SER A 125 13.98 -6.48 -17.79
N THR A 126 14.08 -5.76 -18.91
CA THR A 126 13.89 -6.31 -20.25
C THR A 126 15.15 -6.88 -20.89
N GLU A 127 16.36 -6.51 -20.42
CA GLU A 127 17.62 -7.07 -20.92
C GLU A 127 17.92 -8.45 -20.33
N THR A 128 17.50 -8.73 -19.09
CA THR A 128 17.73 -10.03 -18.43
C THR A 128 16.81 -11.15 -18.94
N LEU A 129 15.70 -10.80 -19.59
CA LEU A 129 14.75 -11.76 -20.20
C LEU A 129 15.07 -12.12 -21.66
N ARG A 130 15.97 -11.39 -22.34
CA ARG A 130 16.41 -11.69 -23.72
C ARG A 130 17.74 -12.45 -23.80
N ALA A 131 18.39 -12.69 -22.67
CA ALA A 131 19.66 -13.42 -22.58
C ALA A 131 19.49 -14.88 -22.11
N ARG A 132 18.28 -15.43 -22.19
CA ARG A 132 17.98 -16.86 -22.00
C ARG A 132 17.21 -17.41 -23.18
#